data_AF-E0S3H1-F1
#
_entry.id   AF-E0S3H1-F1
#
_cell.length_a   1.000
_cell.length_b   1.000
_cell.length_c   1.000
_cell.angle_alpha   90.00
_cell.angle_beta   90.00
_cell.angle_gamma   90.00
#
_symmetry.space_group_name_H-M   'P 1'
#
loop_
_entity.id
_entity.type
_entity.pdbx_description
1 polymer ?
#
loop_
_entity_poly.entity_id
_entity_poly.type
_entity_poly.pdbx_seq_one_letter_code
_entity_poly.pdbx_strand_id
1 'polypeptide(L)'
;MALINLSGAIVLIESFGWTKEKIKELFDKEEELLKECSKDHNLSLISMFDNECDIELTNREGVSYKDFGYLNIEKEKWEYTAPQWLQMRQNQKQWLGAMFTAAIGLTLHRMEGWNDEDIAKLVQKMQKVKENCSYDMKKMSEYAKEKVNFDAKELKMAA
;
A
#
# COMPACT_ATOMS: atom_id res chain seq x y z
N MET A 1 -3.72 -4.18 5.38
CA MET A 1 -2.72 -5.01 4.68
C MET A 1 -3.39 -6.10 3.86
N ALA A 2 -3.95 -7.17 4.46
CA ALA A 2 -4.56 -8.30 3.74
C ALA A 2 -5.49 -7.90 2.57
N LEU A 3 -6.44 -7.00 2.81
CA LEU A 3 -7.40 -6.55 1.79
C LEU A 3 -6.72 -5.86 0.59
N ILE A 4 -5.65 -5.12 0.84
CA ILE A 4 -4.92 -4.37 -0.19
C ILE A 4 -4.07 -5.33 -1.00
N ASN A 5 -3.29 -6.18 -0.34
CA ASN A 5 -2.44 -7.17 -1.00
C ASN A 5 -3.28 -8.17 -1.80
N LEU A 6 -4.42 -8.61 -1.28
CA LEU A 6 -5.32 -9.52 -1.99
C LEU A 6 -5.96 -8.82 -3.21
N SER A 7 -6.41 -7.57 -3.08
CA SER A 7 -6.91 -6.79 -4.22
C SER A 7 -5.83 -6.52 -5.28
N GLY A 8 -4.59 -6.28 -4.86
CA GLY A 8 -3.44 -6.13 -5.75
C GLY A 8 -3.14 -7.41 -6.50
N ALA A 9 -3.09 -8.55 -5.80
CA ALA A 9 -2.89 -9.87 -6.40
C ALA A 9 -3.96 -10.21 -7.44
N ILE A 10 -5.23 -9.99 -7.12
CA ILE A 10 -6.34 -10.18 -8.06
C ILE A 10 -6.12 -9.35 -9.32
N VAL A 11 -5.86 -8.05 -9.17
CA VAL A 11 -5.73 -7.15 -10.33
C VAL A 11 -4.51 -7.49 -11.17
N LEU A 12 -3.36 -7.75 -10.56
CA LEU A 12 -2.13 -8.09 -11.27
C LEU A 12 -2.27 -9.40 -12.06
N ILE A 13 -2.96 -10.41 -11.51
CA ILE A 13 -3.22 -11.65 -12.24
C ILE A 13 -4.25 -11.42 -13.35
N GLU A 14 -5.40 -10.84 -13.04
CA GLU A 14 -6.53 -10.71 -14.00
C GLU A 14 -6.26 -9.70 -15.11
N SER A 15 -5.65 -8.55 -14.78
CA SER A 15 -5.48 -7.44 -15.72
C SER A 15 -4.11 -7.36 -16.37
N PHE A 16 -3.09 -7.92 -15.72
CA PHE A 16 -1.70 -7.85 -16.19
C PHE A 16 -1.08 -9.22 -16.47
N GLY A 17 -1.83 -10.32 -16.25
CA GLY A 17 -1.40 -11.68 -16.58
C GLY A 17 -0.28 -12.22 -15.71
N TRP A 18 -0.09 -11.67 -14.51
CA TRP A 18 0.98 -12.11 -13.61
C TRP A 18 0.73 -13.53 -13.09
N THR A 19 1.81 -14.28 -12.90
CA THR A 19 1.75 -15.59 -12.25
C THR A 19 1.75 -15.44 -10.73
N LYS A 20 1.28 -16.46 -10.01
CA LYS A 20 1.30 -16.44 -8.54
C LYS A 20 2.70 -16.34 -7.97
N GLU A 21 3.68 -16.93 -8.65
CA GLU A 21 5.09 -16.87 -8.27
C GLU A 21 5.59 -15.44 -8.30
N LYS A 22 5.26 -14.68 -9.37
CA LYS A 22 5.62 -13.27 -9.49
C LYS A 22 4.92 -12.40 -8.44
N ILE A 23 3.69 -12.75 -8.06
CA ILE A 23 2.98 -12.09 -6.95
C ILE A 23 3.66 -12.35 -5.59
N LYS A 24 4.17 -13.56 -5.36
CA LYS A 24 4.92 -13.87 -4.13
C LYS A 24 6.22 -13.07 -4.07
N GLU A 25 6.96 -13.02 -5.17
CA GLU A 25 8.18 -12.21 -5.28
C GLU A 25 7.90 -10.73 -5.00
N LEU A 26 6.80 -10.19 -5.54
CA LEU A 26 6.35 -8.83 -5.25
C LEU A 26 6.15 -8.60 -3.74
N PHE A 27 5.47 -9.51 -3.04
CA PHE A 27 5.23 -9.36 -1.60
C PHE A 27 6.48 -9.58 -0.74
N ASP A 28 7.39 -10.46 -1.16
CA ASP A 28 8.69 -10.59 -0.51
C ASP A 28 9.49 -9.27 -0.62
N LYS A 29 9.44 -8.61 -1.79
CA LYS A 29 10.05 -7.29 -2.02
C LYS A 29 9.33 -6.16 -1.29
N GLU A 30 8.00 -6.23 -1.19
CA GLU A 30 7.21 -5.31 -0.36
C GLU A 30 7.68 -5.40 1.11
N GLU A 31 7.88 -6.60 1.64
CA GLU A 31 8.36 -6.79 3.02
C GLU A 31 9.79 -6.23 3.22
N GLU A 32 10.67 -6.41 2.24
CA GLU A 32 12.01 -5.79 2.24
C GLU A 32 11.91 -4.25 2.28
N LEU A 33 11.01 -3.67 1.49
CA LEU A 33 10.75 -2.22 1.47
C LEU A 33 10.18 -1.72 2.81
N LEU A 34 9.25 -2.45 3.42
CA LEU A 34 8.73 -2.11 4.76
C LEU A 34 9.85 -2.08 5.79
N LYS A 35 10.79 -3.04 5.72
CA LYS A 35 11.98 -3.07 6.58
C LYS A 35 12.92 -1.91 6.29
N GLU A 36 13.11 -1.53 5.03
CA GLU A 36 13.90 -0.35 4.64
C GLU A 36 13.32 0.93 5.25
N CYS A 37 12.03 1.19 5.03
CA CYS A 37 11.34 2.35 5.59
C CYS A 37 11.41 2.38 7.12
N SER A 38 11.37 1.22 7.79
CA SER A 38 11.47 1.15 9.25
C SER A 38 12.82 1.60 9.84
N LYS A 39 13.88 1.70 9.02
CA LYS A 39 15.23 2.11 9.46
C LYS A 39 15.37 3.61 9.65
N ASP A 40 14.51 4.43 9.03
CA ASP A 40 14.52 5.88 9.19
C ASP A 40 13.16 6.36 9.68
N HIS A 41 13.13 6.85 10.92
CA HIS A 41 11.91 7.36 11.54
C HIS A 41 11.35 8.62 10.88
N ASN A 42 12.09 9.26 9.98
CA ASN A 42 11.67 10.46 9.26
C ASN A 42 11.12 10.15 7.86
N LEU A 43 11.23 8.92 7.38
CA LEU A 43 10.68 8.49 6.09
C LEU A 43 9.38 7.73 6.32
N SER A 44 8.34 8.11 5.58
CA SER A 44 7.12 7.31 5.47
C SER A 44 7.10 6.64 4.09
N LEU A 45 6.42 5.50 3.98
CA LEU A 45 6.24 4.84 2.67
C LEU A 45 5.60 5.75 1.63
N ILE A 46 4.71 6.65 2.07
CA ILE A 46 4.06 7.61 1.19
C ILE A 46 5.06 8.66 0.71
N SER A 47 5.94 9.16 1.60
CA SER A 47 6.98 10.11 1.19
C SER A 47 8.04 9.47 0.29
N MET A 48 8.45 8.23 0.58
CA MET A 48 9.36 7.48 -0.30
C MET A 48 8.75 7.26 -1.68
N PHE A 49 7.47 6.89 -1.73
CA PHE A 49 6.75 6.66 -2.98
C PHE A 49 6.58 7.94 -3.80
N ASP A 50 6.18 9.06 -3.18
CA ASP A 50 6.08 10.35 -3.89
C ASP A 50 7.45 10.78 -4.44
N ASN A 51 8.51 10.67 -3.64
CA ASN A 51 9.86 11.06 -4.05
C ASN A 51 10.44 10.22 -5.20
N GLU A 52 10.13 8.93 -5.25
CA GLU A 52 10.69 8.02 -6.27
C GLU A 52 9.81 7.90 -7.51
N CYS A 53 8.49 7.99 -7.34
CA CYS A 53 7.54 7.77 -8.42
C CYS A 53 6.88 9.06 -8.95
N ASP A 54 7.07 10.20 -8.28
CA ASP A 54 6.41 11.50 -8.59
C ASP A 54 4.87 11.39 -8.57
N ILE A 55 4.35 10.60 -7.61
CA ILE A 55 2.91 10.34 -7.45
C ILE A 55 2.47 10.68 -6.03
N GLU A 56 1.64 11.70 -5.93
CA GLU A 56 1.04 12.11 -4.66
C GLU A 56 -0.18 11.26 -4.32
N LEU A 57 -0.11 10.51 -3.21
CA LEU A 57 -1.27 9.79 -2.68
C LEU A 57 -2.11 10.68 -1.78
N THR A 58 -3.40 10.75 -2.07
CA THR A 58 -4.41 11.37 -1.19
C THR A 58 -5.10 10.32 -0.33
N ASN A 59 -5.61 10.73 0.83
CA ASN A 59 -6.53 9.87 1.59
C ASN A 59 -7.92 9.80 0.92
N ARG A 60 -8.88 9.10 1.55
CA ARG A 60 -10.26 8.97 1.02
C ARG A 60 -11.02 10.30 0.92
N GLU A 61 -10.59 11.31 1.65
CA GLU A 61 -11.21 12.64 1.70
C GLU A 61 -10.56 13.60 0.68
N GLY A 62 -9.59 13.12 -0.11
CA GLY A 62 -8.84 13.93 -1.07
C GLY A 62 -7.77 14.83 -0.43
N VAL A 63 -7.46 14.62 0.85
CA VAL A 63 -6.45 15.40 1.57
C VAL A 63 -5.06 14.86 1.23
N SER A 64 -4.11 15.76 1.02
CA SER A 64 -2.71 15.43 0.76
C SER A 64 -2.02 14.94 2.02
N TYR A 65 -1.08 14.01 1.87
CA TYR A 65 -0.23 13.60 2.98
C TYR A 65 0.75 14.72 3.39
N LYS A 66 1.10 15.62 2.46
CA LYS A 66 1.98 16.80 2.67
C LYS A 66 1.47 17.74 3.76
N ASP A 67 0.16 17.80 3.95
CA ASP A 67 -0.48 18.59 5.00
C ASP A 67 -0.26 18.02 6.42
N PHE A 68 0.34 16.83 6.54
CA PHE A 68 0.55 16.14 7.81
C PHE A 68 2.04 15.95 8.11
N GLY A 69 2.59 16.79 8.98
CA GLY A 69 3.99 16.70 9.44
C GLY A 69 4.36 15.36 10.10
N TYR A 70 3.38 14.57 10.58
CA TYR A 70 3.64 13.23 11.11
C TYR A 70 3.86 12.15 10.03
N LEU A 71 3.54 12.44 8.76
CA LEU A 71 3.85 11.62 7.58
C LEU A 71 5.04 12.19 6.80
N ASN A 72 5.32 13.47 7.02
CA ASN A 72 6.37 14.26 6.41
C ASN A 72 7.16 14.95 7.51
N ILE A 73 7.99 14.19 8.22
CA ILE A 73 8.93 14.81 9.15
C ILE A 73 10.04 15.43 8.30
N GLU A 74 9.72 16.54 7.63
CA GLU A 74 10.76 17.52 7.38
C GLU A 74 11.38 17.88 8.73
N LYS A 75 12.70 17.95 8.75
CA LYS A 75 13.62 17.93 9.91
C LYS A 75 13.40 18.97 11.01
N GLU A 76 12.29 19.70 11.01
CA GLU A 76 11.95 20.62 12.08
C GLU A 76 11.42 19.87 13.29
N LYS A 77 12.34 19.54 14.21
CA LYS A 77 12.18 19.41 15.67
C LYS A 77 10.74 19.59 16.22
N TRP A 78 9.85 18.64 16.01
CA TRP A 78 8.59 18.60 16.75
C TRP A 78 8.83 17.84 18.05
N GLU A 79 9.04 18.55 19.16
CA GLU A 79 8.94 17.99 20.50
C GLU A 79 7.46 17.74 20.82
N TYR A 80 6.92 16.63 20.32
CA TYR A 80 5.55 16.24 20.64
C TYR A 80 5.47 15.75 22.08
N THR A 81 4.51 16.29 22.83
CA THR A 81 4.07 15.72 24.11
C THR A 81 3.47 14.33 23.90
N ALA A 82 3.45 13.48 24.94
CA ALA A 82 2.87 12.13 24.83
C ALA A 82 1.41 12.10 24.30
N PRO A 83 0.51 13.04 24.67
CA PRO A 83 -0.83 13.12 24.08
C PRO A 83 -0.83 13.45 22.59
N GLN A 84 0.06 14.35 22.14
CA GLN A 84 0.21 14.69 20.72
C GLN A 84 0.72 13.49 19.92
N TRP A 85 1.68 12.73 20.47
CA TRP A 85 2.13 11.46 19.89
C TRP A 85 1.00 10.44 19.74
N LEU A 86 0.16 10.28 20.77
CA LEU A 86 -1.01 9.40 20.73
C LEU A 86 -2.01 9.85 19.66
N GLN A 87 -2.30 11.14 19.59
CA GLN A 87 -3.20 11.70 18.58
C GLN A 87 -2.65 11.50 17.16
N MET A 88 -1.35 11.69 16.95
CA MET A 88 -0.70 11.42 15.67
C MET A 88 -0.80 9.93 15.28
N ARG A 89 -0.55 9.01 16.21
CA ARG A 89 -0.71 7.57 15.95
C ARG A 89 -2.14 7.20 15.60
N GLN A 90 -3.14 7.85 16.20
CA GLN A 90 -4.54 7.66 15.82
C GLN A 90 -4.80 8.19 14.41
N ASN A 91 -4.28 9.38 14.09
CA ASN A 91 -4.42 10.00 12.77
C ASN A 91 -3.60 9.25 11.69
N GLN A 92 -2.58 8.46 12.03
CA GLN A 92 -1.89 7.58 11.06
C GLN A 92 -2.77 6.42 10.60
N LYS A 93 -3.75 5.97 11.39
CA LYS A 93 -4.57 4.78 11.06
C LYS A 93 -5.38 4.96 9.77
N GLN A 94 -5.86 6.18 9.50
CA GLN A 94 -6.57 6.51 8.25
C GLN A 94 -5.66 6.45 7.01
N TRP A 95 -4.34 6.55 7.19
CA TRP A 95 -3.34 6.51 6.12
C TRP A 95 -2.79 5.12 5.85
N LEU A 96 -3.07 4.12 6.69
CA LEU A 96 -2.60 2.75 6.49
C LEU A 96 -2.96 2.22 5.10
N GLY A 97 -4.14 2.57 4.59
CA GLY A 97 -4.55 2.16 3.25
C GLY A 97 -3.66 2.74 2.14
N ALA A 98 -3.35 4.03 2.23
CA ALA A 98 -2.45 4.72 1.31
C ALA A 98 -1.01 4.19 1.44
N MET A 99 -0.53 3.93 2.66
CA MET A 99 0.81 3.38 2.91
C MET A 99 1.03 2.01 2.27
N PHE A 100 0.07 1.09 2.38
CA PHE A 100 0.20 -0.21 1.70
C PHE A 100 0.07 -0.10 0.18
N THR A 101 -0.72 0.86 -0.30
CA THR A 101 -0.81 1.13 -1.74
C THR A 101 0.52 1.71 -2.27
N ALA A 102 1.13 2.63 -1.51
CA ALA A 102 2.48 3.15 -1.77
C ALA A 102 3.52 2.03 -1.78
N ALA A 103 3.46 1.10 -0.83
CA ALA A 103 4.39 -0.03 -0.76
C ALA A 103 4.31 -0.91 -2.02
N ILE A 104 3.10 -1.30 -2.44
CA ILE A 104 2.90 -2.07 -3.69
C ILE A 104 3.37 -1.26 -4.90
N GLY A 105 2.97 0.01 -5.02
CA GLY A 105 3.34 0.88 -6.14
C GLY A 105 4.85 1.09 -6.25
N LEU A 106 5.52 1.39 -5.14
CA LEU A 106 6.96 1.57 -5.09
C LEU A 106 7.71 0.28 -5.43
N THR A 107 7.21 -0.85 -4.96
CA THR A 107 7.79 -2.16 -5.28
C THR A 107 7.65 -2.46 -6.77
N LEU A 108 6.49 -2.20 -7.37
CA LEU A 108 6.27 -2.36 -8.82
C LEU A 108 7.12 -1.41 -9.65
N HIS A 109 7.27 -0.16 -9.22
CA HIS A 109 8.17 0.80 -9.84
C HIS A 109 9.61 0.27 -9.85
N ARG A 110 10.12 -0.18 -8.70
CA ARG A 110 11.51 -0.68 -8.57
C ARG A 110 11.75 -2.02 -9.28
N MET A 111 10.77 -2.93 -9.28
CA MET A 111 10.91 -4.26 -9.90
C MET A 111 10.72 -4.23 -11.41
N GLU A 112 9.75 -3.46 -11.90
CA GLU A 112 9.23 -3.59 -13.26
C GLU A 112 9.24 -2.26 -14.03
N GLY A 113 9.67 -1.17 -13.41
CA GLY A 113 9.72 0.16 -14.03
C GLY A 113 8.35 0.78 -14.27
N TRP A 114 7.33 0.40 -13.49
CA TRP A 114 5.99 0.96 -13.62
C TRP A 114 5.99 2.47 -13.40
N ASN A 115 5.31 3.20 -14.30
CA ASN A 115 5.14 4.64 -14.21
C ASN A 115 3.87 5.01 -13.41
N ASP A 116 3.65 6.32 -13.30
CA ASP A 116 2.48 6.93 -12.68
C ASP A 116 1.15 6.46 -13.27
N GLU A 117 1.04 6.39 -14.59
CA GLU A 117 -0.17 5.92 -15.27
C GLU A 117 -0.50 4.46 -14.92
N ASP A 118 0.51 3.59 -14.91
CA ASP A 118 0.37 2.17 -14.58
C ASP A 118 -0.06 1.97 -13.12
N ILE A 119 0.58 2.70 -12.20
CA ILE A 119 0.24 2.65 -10.77
C ILE A 119 -1.16 3.21 -10.54
N ALA A 120 -1.52 4.35 -11.11
CA ALA A 120 -2.85 4.93 -10.99
C ALA A 120 -3.94 3.96 -11.50
N LYS A 121 -3.68 3.29 -12.63
CA LYS A 121 -4.58 2.29 -13.20
C LYS A 121 -4.73 1.07 -12.30
N LEU A 122 -3.65 0.60 -11.66
CA LEU A 122 -3.70 -0.46 -10.66
C LEU A 122 -4.53 -0.04 -9.44
N VAL A 123 -4.28 1.14 -8.88
CA VAL A 123 -5.03 1.65 -7.71
C VAL A 123 -6.52 1.74 -8.02
N GLN A 124 -6.88 2.26 -9.20
CA GLN A 124 -8.27 2.35 -9.63
C GLN A 124 -8.93 0.96 -9.76
N LYS A 125 -8.23 -0.02 -10.33
CA LYS A 125 -8.72 -1.39 -10.46
C LYS A 125 -8.84 -2.09 -9.09
N MET A 126 -7.87 -1.91 -8.20
CA MET A 126 -7.92 -2.44 -6.83
C MET A 126 -9.12 -1.87 -6.10
N GLN A 127 -9.40 -0.58 -6.27
CA GLN A 127 -10.56 0.09 -5.69
C GLN A 127 -11.89 -0.54 -6.14
N LYS A 128 -12.04 -0.80 -7.44
CA LYS A 128 -13.22 -1.50 -7.98
C LYS A 128 -13.39 -2.91 -7.42
N VAL A 129 -12.29 -3.67 -7.29
CA VAL A 129 -12.32 -5.01 -6.68
C VAL A 129 -12.79 -4.93 -5.21
N LYS A 130 -12.25 -3.97 -4.44
CA LYS A 130 -12.66 -3.75 -3.04
C LYS A 130 -14.14 -3.41 -2.93
N GLU A 131 -14.66 -2.56 -3.81
CA GLU A 131 -16.08 -2.19 -3.85
C GLU A 131 -16.98 -3.38 -4.22
N ASN A 132 -16.59 -4.17 -5.23
CA ASN A 132 -17.33 -5.39 -5.63
C ASN A 132 -17.43 -6.41 -4.50
N CYS A 133 -16.38 -6.52 -3.69
CA CYS A 133 -16.36 -7.38 -2.50
C CYS A 133 -16.94 -6.70 -1.25
N SER A 134 -17.51 -5.48 -1.37
CA SER A 134 -18.05 -4.70 -0.24
C SER A 134 -17.04 -4.48 0.89
N TYR A 135 -15.74 -4.42 0.58
CA TYR A 135 -14.64 -4.38 1.53
C TYR A 135 -14.62 -5.54 2.54
N ASP A 136 -15.30 -6.65 2.22
CA ASP A 136 -15.37 -7.83 3.06
C ASP A 136 -14.22 -8.80 2.72
N MET A 137 -13.41 -9.14 3.73
CA MET A 137 -12.25 -10.01 3.56
C MET A 137 -12.62 -11.42 3.13
N LYS A 138 -13.75 -11.96 3.62
CA LYS A 138 -14.18 -13.31 3.28
C LYS A 138 -14.61 -13.37 1.82
N LYS A 139 -15.45 -12.43 1.39
CA LYS A 139 -15.86 -12.29 -0.02
C LYS A 139 -14.66 -12.07 -0.93
N MET A 140 -13.68 -11.29 -0.50
CA MET A 140 -12.48 -11.06 -1.30
C MET A 140 -11.61 -12.33 -1.42
N SER A 141 -11.46 -13.09 -0.34
CA SER A 141 -10.73 -14.37 -0.37
C SER A 141 -11.42 -15.41 -1.24
N GLU A 142 -12.75 -15.48 -1.20
CA GLU A 142 -13.55 -16.34 -2.07
C GLU A 142 -13.38 -15.92 -3.54
N TYR A 143 -13.49 -14.61 -3.81
CA TYR A 143 -13.28 -14.06 -5.15
C TYR A 143 -11.88 -14.32 -5.70
N ALA A 144 -10.83 -14.11 -4.90
CA ALA A 144 -9.45 -14.38 -5.28
C ALA A 144 -9.25 -15.87 -5.66
N LYS A 145 -9.83 -16.77 -4.88
CA LYS A 145 -9.74 -18.21 -5.13
C LYS A 145 -10.50 -18.62 -6.38
N GLU A 146 -11.68 -18.07 -6.63
CA GLU A 146 -12.50 -18.41 -7.79
C GLU A 146 -11.99 -17.81 -9.10
N LYS A 147 -11.52 -16.56 -9.07
CA LYS A 147 -11.18 -15.81 -10.29
C LYS A 147 -9.75 -15.98 -10.73
N VAL A 148 -8.82 -16.01 -9.78
CA VAL A 148 -7.38 -16.00 -10.05
C VAL A 148 -6.66 -17.17 -9.38
N ASN A 149 -7.42 -18.13 -8.82
CA ASN A 149 -6.92 -19.29 -8.09
C ASN A 149 -6.01 -18.93 -6.91
N PHE A 150 -6.03 -17.70 -6.38
CA PHE A 150 -5.09 -17.24 -5.35
C PHE A 150 -5.68 -17.39 -3.94
N ASP A 151 -4.99 -18.11 -3.04
CA ASP A 151 -5.44 -18.27 -1.65
C ASP A 151 -4.84 -17.15 -0.77
N ALA A 152 -5.67 -16.52 0.08
CA ALA A 152 -5.20 -15.50 1.02
C ALA A 152 -4.11 -16.02 1.98
N LYS A 153 -4.03 -17.33 2.23
CA LYS A 153 -2.95 -17.97 3.00
C LYS A 153 -1.60 -17.93 2.28
N GLU A 154 -1.58 -17.72 0.97
CA GLU A 154 -0.34 -17.52 0.20
C GLU A 154 0.28 -16.15 0.47
N LEU A 155 -0.50 -15.19 0.98
CA LEU A 155 0.04 -14.02 1.66
C LEU A 155 0.59 -14.51 2.99
N LYS A 156 1.89 -14.76 3.08
CA LYS A 156 2.56 -14.99 4.37
C LYS A 156 2.45 -13.71 5.20
N MET A 157 1.31 -13.50 5.84
CA MET A 157 1.12 -12.37 6.73
C MET A 157 1.95 -12.64 7.97
N ALA A 158 2.98 -11.81 8.18
CA ALA A 158 3.64 -11.71 9.47
C ALA A 158 2.55 -11.51 10.55
N ALA A 159 2.50 -12.48 11.46
CA ALA A 159 1.69 -12.42 12.68
C ALA A 159 2.13 -11.25 13.57
#